data_AF-A0A7S0TYN6-F1
#
_entry.id   AF-A0A7S0TYN6-F1
#
_cell.length_a   1.000
_cell.length_b   1.000
_cell.length_c   1.000
_cell.angle_alpha   90.00
_cell.angle_beta   90.00
_cell.angle_gamma   90.00
#
_symmetry.space_group_name_H-M   'P 1'
#
loop_
_entity.id
_entity.type
_entity.pdbx_description
1 polymer ?
#
loop_
_entity_poly.entity_id
_entity_poly.type
_entity_poly.pdbx_seq_one_letter_code
_entity_poly.pdbx_strand_id
1 'polypeptide(L)'
;MVVEGWAQLSDKTRADLRHPKNEGFPLALQEAKRHIHKGIVDIPMVMRDGGPIQYGRPESWAPGLARLVMDEILQVKPLRVRITDDTLGPDAAVLLPDGSVDGHFGGYDSVLGCAYSSIRGGCSYQEDRCVLFRDLFSDPSLSPAQRLEPGISFFGVYDGHLGSQTSEYLVSHLHANFAAELRHKKGRTPGDLKAAVRAAFKRTDEAFWEEWVKEGNKQNPKHNSGSAAVVVVIRGRDMVVGHVGDCRVVLSRAGGDVVELTVDHTFENEREVERVK
;
A
#
# COMPACT_ATOMS: atom_id res chain seq x y z
N MET A 1 -21.75 -3.78 4.44
CA MET A 1 -20.36 -4.24 4.69
C MET A 1 -20.23 -5.66 4.17
N VAL A 2 -19.29 -5.92 3.26
CA VAL A 2 -18.99 -7.27 2.75
C VAL A 2 -17.56 -7.59 3.15
N VAL A 3 -17.31 -8.77 3.71
CA VAL A 3 -15.98 -9.20 4.14
C VAL A 3 -15.48 -10.26 3.18
N GLU A 4 -14.43 -9.94 2.43
CA GLU A 4 -13.82 -10.88 1.48
C GLU A 4 -12.96 -11.89 2.24
N GLY A 5 -12.89 -13.13 1.75
CA GLY A 5 -12.24 -14.22 2.47
C GLY A 5 -13.06 -14.78 3.65
N TRP A 6 -14.31 -14.36 3.89
CA TRP A 6 -15.16 -14.88 4.98
C TRP A 6 -15.26 -16.43 4.98
N ALA A 7 -15.29 -17.04 3.79
CA ALA A 7 -15.28 -18.49 3.59
C ALA A 7 -14.00 -19.20 4.12
N GLN A 8 -12.89 -18.47 4.25
CA GLN A 8 -11.58 -18.97 4.70
C GLN A 8 -11.37 -18.83 6.22
N LEU A 9 -12.23 -18.08 6.93
CA LEU A 9 -12.18 -17.92 8.38
C LEU A 9 -12.77 -19.14 9.10
N SER A 10 -12.22 -19.49 10.27
CA SER A 10 -12.82 -20.51 11.15
C SER A 10 -14.17 -20.03 11.70
N ASP A 11 -15.10 -20.95 11.98
CA ASP A 11 -16.41 -20.57 12.54
C ASP A 11 -16.31 -19.89 13.91
N LYS A 12 -15.28 -20.26 14.70
CA LYS A 12 -14.86 -19.50 15.89
C LYS A 12 -14.56 -18.04 15.54
N THR A 13 -13.67 -17.78 14.57
CA THR A 13 -13.34 -16.41 14.13
C THR A 13 -14.57 -15.65 13.60
N ARG A 14 -15.48 -16.33 12.87
CA ARG A 14 -16.73 -15.74 12.38
C ARG A 14 -17.69 -15.37 13.52
N ALA A 15 -17.74 -16.17 14.58
CA ALA A 15 -18.52 -15.88 15.78
C ALA A 15 -17.89 -14.73 16.58
N ASP A 16 -16.57 -14.77 16.80
CA ASP A 16 -15.81 -13.73 17.49
C ASP A 16 -15.98 -12.35 16.82
N LEU A 17 -15.97 -12.30 15.48
CA LEU A 17 -16.22 -11.08 14.68
C LEU A 17 -17.66 -10.56 14.76
N ARG A 18 -18.64 -11.43 15.03
CA ARG A 18 -20.06 -11.05 15.20
C ARG A 18 -20.43 -10.76 16.66
N HIS A 19 -19.56 -11.08 17.61
CA HIS A 19 -19.91 -11.07 19.03
C HIS A 19 -20.03 -9.62 19.58
N PRO A 20 -21.19 -9.20 20.14
CA PRO A 20 -21.42 -7.79 20.49
C PRO A 20 -20.47 -7.18 21.52
N LYS A 21 -19.74 -8.00 22.29
CA LYS A 21 -18.72 -7.52 23.26
C LYS A 21 -17.31 -7.36 22.65
N ASN A 22 -17.13 -7.63 21.35
CA ASN A 22 -15.83 -7.55 20.69
C ASN A 22 -15.59 -6.15 20.10
N GLU A 23 -15.35 -5.16 20.98
CA GLU A 23 -15.21 -3.75 20.59
C GLU A 23 -13.97 -3.47 19.71
N GLY A 24 -12.96 -4.33 19.75
CA GLY A 24 -11.72 -4.17 18.99
C GLY A 24 -11.90 -4.16 17.47
N PHE A 25 -12.81 -4.99 16.93
CA PHE A 25 -13.06 -5.02 15.48
C PHE A 25 -13.82 -3.77 14.98
N PRO A 26 -14.93 -3.33 15.60
CA PRO A 26 -15.55 -2.03 15.31
C PRO A 26 -14.59 -0.84 15.40
N LEU A 27 -13.72 -0.79 16.42
CA LEU A 27 -12.72 0.26 16.56
C LEU A 27 -11.69 0.23 15.42
N ALA A 28 -11.12 -0.93 15.10
CA ALA A 28 -10.20 -1.10 13.98
C ALA A 28 -10.84 -0.76 12.62
N LEU A 29 -12.14 -1.05 12.44
CA LEU A 29 -12.91 -0.66 11.26
C LEU A 29 -13.15 0.86 11.20
N GLN A 30 -13.42 1.51 12.34
CA GLN A 30 -13.55 2.96 12.42
C GLN A 30 -12.22 3.68 12.18
N GLU A 31 -11.10 3.11 12.64
CA GLU A 31 -9.74 3.59 12.39
C GLU A 31 -9.42 3.48 10.90
N ALA A 32 -9.60 2.28 10.31
CA ALA A 32 -9.37 2.04 8.88
C ALA A 32 -10.24 2.93 7.98
N LYS A 33 -11.49 3.24 8.39
CA LYS A 33 -12.38 4.17 7.70
C LYS A 33 -11.78 5.57 7.48
N ARG A 34 -10.88 6.04 8.34
CA ARG A 34 -10.24 7.37 8.23
C ARG A 34 -9.23 7.47 7.08
N HIS A 35 -8.81 6.34 6.52
CA HIS A 35 -7.76 6.24 5.50
C HIS A 35 -8.24 5.52 4.23
N ILE A 36 -9.54 5.55 3.94
CA ILE A 36 -10.13 4.91 2.76
C ILE A 36 -9.64 5.58 1.48
N HIS A 37 -9.21 4.73 0.53
CA HIS A 37 -9.28 5.03 -0.90
C HIS A 37 -10.13 3.94 -1.56
N LYS A 38 -11.20 4.32 -2.28
CA LYS A 38 -12.04 3.41 -3.09
C LYS A 38 -12.75 2.25 -2.36
N GLY A 39 -13.17 2.45 -1.10
CA GLY A 39 -14.17 1.57 -0.44
C GLY A 39 -13.71 0.17 -0.04
N ILE A 40 -12.40 -0.12 0.00
CA ILE A 40 -11.84 -1.37 0.55
C ILE A 40 -10.79 -1.01 1.61
N VAL A 41 -10.81 -1.72 2.73
CA VAL A 41 -9.77 -1.65 3.77
C VAL A 41 -9.31 -3.05 4.16
N ASP A 42 -8.03 -3.20 4.50
CA ASP A 42 -7.51 -4.42 5.12
C ASP A 42 -7.25 -4.14 6.61
N ILE A 43 -7.86 -4.93 7.50
CA ILE A 43 -7.70 -4.82 8.95
C ILE A 43 -6.76 -5.95 9.42
N PRO A 44 -5.61 -5.66 10.04
CA PRO A 44 -4.78 -6.71 10.63
C PRO A 44 -5.50 -7.38 11.79
N MET A 45 -5.47 -8.72 11.83
CA MET A 45 -5.90 -9.56 12.95
C MET A 45 -4.66 -10.25 13.53
N VAL A 46 -4.38 -10.07 14.81
CA VAL A 46 -3.41 -10.90 15.53
C VAL A 46 -4.12 -12.17 15.99
N MET A 47 -3.61 -13.32 15.57
CA MET A 47 -4.26 -14.62 15.69
C MET A 47 -3.54 -15.51 16.71
N ARG A 48 -4.32 -16.21 17.52
CA ARG A 48 -3.87 -17.22 18.49
C ARG A 48 -4.87 -18.36 18.56
N ASP A 49 -4.40 -19.61 18.62
CA ASP A 49 -5.24 -20.79 18.92
C ASP A 49 -6.56 -20.84 18.11
N GLY A 50 -6.44 -20.59 16.79
CA GLY A 50 -7.54 -20.65 15.82
C GLY A 50 -8.54 -19.48 15.82
N GLY A 51 -8.29 -18.39 16.58
CA GLY A 51 -9.13 -17.18 16.60
C GLY A 51 -8.31 -15.89 16.76
N PRO A 52 -8.94 -14.71 16.56
CA PRO A 52 -8.31 -13.40 16.77
C PRO A 52 -8.27 -13.01 18.24
N ILE A 53 -7.21 -12.31 18.65
CA ILE A 53 -7.05 -11.72 19.98
C ILE A 53 -6.86 -10.19 19.97
N GLN A 54 -6.49 -9.61 18.82
CA GLN A 54 -6.37 -8.17 18.64
C GLN A 54 -6.67 -7.81 17.18
N TYR A 55 -7.22 -6.62 16.97
CA TYR A 55 -7.48 -6.04 15.64
C TYR A 55 -6.83 -4.66 15.55
N GLY A 56 -6.62 -4.17 14.33
CA GLY A 56 -6.12 -2.80 14.07
C GLY A 56 -4.63 -2.78 13.71
N ARG A 57 -4.08 -1.58 13.54
CA ARG A 57 -2.66 -1.40 13.20
C ARG A 57 -1.73 -1.73 14.39
N PRO A 58 -0.42 -1.97 14.15
CA PRO A 58 0.53 -2.29 15.23
C PRO A 58 0.56 -1.28 16.39
N GLU A 59 0.24 -0.01 16.12
CA GLU A 59 0.23 1.08 17.11
C GLU A 59 -0.97 1.00 18.08
N SER A 60 -2.05 0.31 17.70
CA SER A 60 -3.23 0.06 18.56
C SER A 60 -3.24 -1.34 19.19
N TRP A 61 -2.16 -2.13 19.05
CA TRP A 61 -2.00 -3.40 19.74
C TRP A 61 -1.57 -3.21 21.20
N ALA A 62 -2.11 -4.02 22.11
CA ALA A 62 -1.68 -4.04 23.52
C ALA A 62 -0.16 -4.32 23.67
N PRO A 63 0.52 -3.73 24.66
CA PRO A 63 1.96 -3.87 24.86
C PRO A 63 2.45 -5.32 24.84
N GLY A 64 3.51 -5.57 24.07
CA GLY A 64 4.11 -6.91 23.91
C GLY A 64 3.54 -7.74 22.76
N LEU A 65 2.32 -7.48 22.25
CA LEU A 65 1.78 -8.23 21.10
C LEU A 65 2.66 -8.12 19.86
N ALA A 66 3.18 -6.92 19.56
CA ALA A 66 4.09 -6.71 18.43
C ALA A 66 5.36 -7.56 18.55
N ARG A 67 5.91 -7.72 19.76
CA ARG A 67 7.04 -8.60 20.01
C ARG A 67 6.66 -10.07 19.79
N LEU A 68 5.52 -10.53 20.31
CA LEU A 68 5.07 -11.91 20.11
C LEU A 68 4.77 -12.25 18.64
N VAL A 69 4.47 -11.25 17.80
CA VAL A 69 4.39 -11.39 16.34
C VAL A 69 5.78 -11.50 15.71
N MET A 70 6.74 -10.65 16.12
CA MET A 70 8.12 -10.68 15.61
C MET A 70 8.90 -11.93 16.05
N ASP A 71 8.59 -12.46 17.24
CA ASP A 71 9.14 -13.72 17.78
C ASP A 71 8.42 -14.97 17.17
N GLU A 72 7.61 -14.80 16.11
CA GLU A 72 6.76 -15.80 15.41
C GLU A 72 5.72 -16.59 16.26
N ILE A 73 5.57 -16.25 17.54
CA ILE A 73 4.62 -16.89 18.48
C ILE A 73 3.15 -16.61 18.10
N LEU A 74 2.87 -15.48 17.45
CA LEU A 74 1.54 -15.06 17.00
C LEU A 74 1.53 -14.74 15.51
N GLN A 75 0.51 -15.23 14.78
CA GLN A 75 0.35 -14.93 13.36
C GLN A 75 -0.45 -13.64 13.16
N VAL A 76 -0.07 -12.80 12.21
CA VAL A 76 -0.94 -11.71 11.72
C VAL A 76 -1.58 -12.13 10.41
N LYS A 77 -2.90 -11.90 10.27
CA LYS A 77 -3.65 -12.14 9.03
C LYS A 77 -4.44 -10.90 8.63
N PRO A 78 -4.40 -10.46 7.36
CA PRO A 78 -5.19 -9.33 6.89
C PRO A 78 -6.65 -9.76 6.63
N LEU A 79 -7.59 -9.04 7.22
CA LEU A 79 -9.03 -9.19 6.95
C LEU A 79 -9.49 -8.12 5.98
N ARG A 80 -9.88 -8.52 4.77
CA ARG A 80 -10.35 -7.59 3.74
C ARG A 80 -11.82 -7.24 3.92
N VAL A 81 -12.09 -5.98 4.21
CA VAL A 81 -13.44 -5.45 4.41
C VAL A 81 -13.77 -4.46 3.29
N ARG A 82 -14.76 -4.81 2.47
CA ARG A 82 -15.38 -3.93 1.49
C ARG A 82 -16.49 -3.11 2.16
N ILE A 83 -16.30 -1.79 2.14
CA ILE A 83 -17.18 -0.79 2.71
C ILE A 83 -18.02 -0.23 1.57
N THR A 84 -19.23 -0.77 1.45
CA THR A 84 -20.33 -0.22 0.65
C THR A 84 -21.07 0.81 1.48
N ASP A 85 -21.42 1.95 0.89
CA ASP A 85 -22.00 3.07 1.65
C ASP A 85 -23.38 2.77 2.26
N ASP A 86 -23.51 3.14 3.54
CA ASP A 86 -24.68 3.72 4.20
C ASP A 86 -26.07 3.10 4.00
N THR A 87 -26.18 1.77 4.12
CA THR A 87 -27.34 1.15 4.80
C THR A 87 -26.91 0.01 5.74
N LEU A 88 -27.24 0.15 7.03
CA LEU A 88 -27.27 -0.95 8.00
C LEU A 88 -28.65 -1.63 7.97
N GLY A 89 -28.95 -2.31 6.86
CA GLY A 89 -30.07 -3.25 6.80
C GLY A 89 -29.73 -4.54 7.56
N PRO A 90 -30.69 -5.20 8.24
CA PRO A 90 -30.43 -6.47 8.94
C PRO A 90 -29.99 -7.61 8.01
N ASP A 91 -30.51 -7.62 6.77
CA ASP A 91 -30.51 -8.78 5.88
C ASP A 91 -29.40 -8.76 4.82
N ALA A 92 -28.16 -8.54 5.26
CA ALA A 92 -26.96 -8.74 4.42
C ALA A 92 -26.70 -10.24 4.19
N ALA A 93 -27.49 -10.84 3.28
CA ALA A 93 -27.53 -12.28 3.05
C ALA A 93 -26.19 -12.89 2.57
N VAL A 94 -25.97 -14.15 2.94
CA VAL A 94 -24.84 -14.99 2.47
C VAL A 94 -25.34 -15.95 1.40
N LEU A 95 -24.58 -16.14 0.32
CA LEU A 95 -24.87 -17.13 -0.73
C LEU A 95 -23.74 -18.16 -0.88
N LEU A 96 -24.16 -19.43 -0.81
CA LEU A 96 -23.55 -20.73 -1.17
C LEU A 96 -24.76 -21.67 -1.45
N PRO A 97 -24.64 -22.94 -1.88
CA PRO A 97 -23.49 -23.70 -2.40
C PRO A 97 -23.77 -24.47 -3.73
N ASP A 98 -22.73 -24.88 -4.48
CA ASP A 98 -22.84 -25.97 -5.50
C ASP A 98 -21.57 -26.82 -5.71
N GLY A 99 -20.36 -26.27 -5.51
CA GLY A 99 -19.18 -27.05 -5.09
C GLY A 99 -18.45 -27.89 -6.15
N SER A 100 -18.40 -27.46 -7.41
CA SER A 100 -17.53 -28.01 -8.48
C SER A 100 -17.48 -27.02 -9.68
N VAL A 101 -16.49 -26.89 -10.57
CA VAL A 101 -15.14 -27.49 -10.83
C VAL A 101 -14.15 -26.32 -11.16
N ASP A 102 -12.88 -26.43 -11.57
CA ASP A 102 -12.01 -27.55 -11.99
C ASP A 102 -10.51 -27.23 -11.69
N GLY A 103 -9.60 -28.18 -11.90
CA GLY A 103 -8.16 -28.05 -11.64
C GLY A 103 -7.31 -27.59 -12.84
N HIS A 104 -6.64 -26.44 -12.70
CA HIS A 104 -5.40 -26.08 -13.40
C HIS A 104 -4.55 -25.17 -12.51
N PHE A 105 -3.42 -25.67 -11.98
CA PHE A 105 -2.48 -24.87 -11.17
C PHE A 105 -1.63 -23.96 -12.06
N GLY A 106 -2.25 -22.88 -12.55
CA GLY A 106 -1.69 -21.94 -13.53
C GLY A 106 -2.01 -20.47 -13.25
N GLY A 107 -1.91 -20.03 -12.00
CA GLY A 107 -2.14 -18.64 -11.59
C GLY A 107 -1.43 -18.27 -10.29
N TYR A 108 -0.77 -17.11 -10.25
CA TYR A 108 -0.05 -16.61 -9.08
C TYR A 108 -0.98 -15.82 -8.15
N ASP A 109 -1.83 -16.50 -7.38
CA ASP A 109 -2.69 -15.85 -6.36
C ASP A 109 -2.16 -16.08 -4.93
N SER A 110 -0.85 -15.90 -4.76
CA SER A 110 -0.25 -15.68 -3.44
C SER A 110 -0.45 -14.22 -3.04
N VAL A 111 -1.60 -13.91 -2.44
CA VAL A 111 -1.99 -12.55 -2.05
C VAL A 111 -0.88 -11.88 -1.23
N LEU A 112 -0.23 -10.87 -1.80
CA LEU A 112 0.93 -10.21 -1.20
C LEU A 112 0.56 -9.51 0.11
N GLY A 113 0.93 -10.10 1.24
CA GLY A 113 0.80 -9.49 2.56
C GLY A 113 1.61 -8.19 2.63
N CYS A 114 0.95 -7.09 2.97
CA CYS A 114 1.56 -5.76 3.01
C CYS A 114 0.82 -4.86 4.01
N ALA A 115 1.59 -4.04 4.72
CA ALA A 115 1.14 -3.04 5.69
C ALA A 115 2.15 -1.87 5.71
N TYR A 116 1.79 -0.77 6.36
CA TYR A 116 2.70 0.35 6.61
C TYR A 116 2.38 1.01 7.96
N SER A 117 3.40 1.68 8.52
CA SER A 117 3.25 2.66 9.60
C SER A 117 3.92 3.96 9.17
N SER A 118 3.43 5.09 9.68
CA SER A 118 4.07 6.41 9.56
C SER A 118 3.65 7.21 10.79
N ILE A 119 4.63 7.70 11.54
CA ILE A 119 4.44 8.41 12.79
C ILE A 119 5.39 9.60 12.85
N ARG A 120 4.91 10.74 13.34
CA ARG A 120 5.68 11.98 13.46
C ARG A 120 6.96 11.85 14.31
N GLY A 121 7.01 10.86 15.20
CA GLY A 121 8.08 10.72 16.18
C GLY A 121 8.28 12.01 17.00
N GLY A 122 9.54 12.40 17.16
CA GLY A 122 9.96 13.61 17.88
C GLY A 122 9.85 14.92 17.09
N CYS A 123 9.49 14.87 15.80
CA CYS A 123 9.38 16.06 14.95
C CYS A 123 8.20 16.96 15.38
N SER A 124 8.27 18.25 15.05
CA SER A 124 7.20 19.22 15.34
C SER A 124 5.97 19.02 14.42
N TYR A 125 6.25 18.83 13.13
CA TYR A 125 5.31 18.49 12.05
C TYR A 125 5.54 17.07 11.55
N GLN A 126 4.60 16.53 10.74
CA GLN A 126 4.81 15.29 9.99
C GLN A 126 4.81 15.57 8.48
N GLU A 127 5.96 15.35 7.84
CA GLU A 127 6.15 15.57 6.40
C GLU A 127 6.24 14.25 5.62
N ASP A 128 6.52 13.11 6.27
CA ASP A 128 6.46 11.79 5.62
C ASP A 128 5.05 11.49 5.07
N ARG A 129 5.00 10.87 3.90
CA ARG A 129 3.79 10.27 3.35
C ARG A 129 4.11 8.90 2.76
N CYS A 130 3.09 8.05 2.60
CA CYS A 130 3.25 6.73 2.01
C CYS A 130 1.96 6.26 1.33
N VAL A 131 2.09 5.36 0.35
CA VAL A 131 0.97 4.75 -0.37
C VAL A 131 1.13 3.23 -0.47
N LEU A 132 0.01 2.52 -0.42
CA LEU A 132 -0.05 1.07 -0.49
C LEU A 132 -1.22 0.66 -1.38
N PHE A 133 -0.91 0.16 -2.58
CA PHE A 133 -1.88 -0.43 -3.51
C PHE A 133 -1.49 -1.90 -3.76
N ARG A 134 -2.25 -2.86 -3.23
CA ARG A 134 -1.98 -4.29 -3.50
C ARG A 134 -2.30 -4.67 -4.95
N ASP A 135 -3.30 -4.05 -5.55
CA ASP A 135 -3.62 -4.12 -6.98
C ASP A 135 -3.99 -2.70 -7.44
N LEU A 136 -3.04 -1.99 -8.05
CA LEU A 136 -3.18 -0.59 -8.47
C LEU A 136 -4.30 -0.42 -9.51
N PHE A 137 -4.52 -1.46 -10.33
CA PHE A 137 -5.57 -1.52 -11.34
C PHE A 137 -6.82 -2.26 -10.85
N SER A 138 -6.99 -2.42 -9.52
CA SER A 138 -8.22 -2.97 -8.96
C SER A 138 -9.39 -2.01 -9.21
N ASP A 139 -10.21 -2.37 -10.18
CA ASP A 139 -11.53 -1.79 -10.37
C ASP A 139 -12.58 -2.78 -9.86
N PRO A 140 -13.34 -2.45 -8.80
CA PRO A 140 -14.37 -3.33 -8.25
C PRO A 140 -15.61 -3.45 -9.16
N SER A 141 -15.74 -2.61 -10.20
CA SER A 141 -16.78 -2.72 -11.24
C SER A 141 -16.39 -3.64 -12.40
N LEU A 142 -15.11 -3.99 -12.53
CA LEU A 142 -14.59 -4.85 -13.60
C LEU A 142 -14.29 -6.27 -13.10
N SER A 143 -14.84 -7.27 -13.79
CA SER A 143 -14.48 -8.68 -13.59
C SER A 143 -13.00 -8.91 -13.91
N PRO A 144 -12.35 -9.95 -13.36
CA PRO A 144 -10.92 -10.22 -13.59
C PRO A 144 -10.52 -10.28 -15.07
N ALA A 145 -11.38 -10.82 -15.93
CA ALA A 145 -11.15 -10.91 -17.38
C ALA A 145 -11.27 -9.56 -18.13
N GLN A 146 -11.82 -8.52 -17.50
CA GLN A 146 -11.89 -7.16 -18.05
C GLN A 146 -10.74 -6.26 -17.56
N ARG A 147 -9.89 -6.73 -16.64
CA ARG A 147 -8.74 -5.98 -16.15
C ARG A 147 -7.58 -6.12 -17.12
N LEU A 148 -7.02 -4.98 -17.54
CA LEU A 148 -5.94 -4.94 -18.53
C LEU A 148 -4.59 -5.43 -17.97
N GLU A 149 -4.27 -5.09 -16.72
CA GLU A 149 -3.07 -5.53 -15.99
C GLU A 149 -3.44 -5.85 -14.52
N PRO A 150 -4.16 -6.95 -14.24
CA PRO A 150 -4.53 -7.31 -12.86
C PRO A 150 -3.29 -7.73 -12.05
N GLY A 151 -3.23 -7.32 -10.78
CA GLY A 151 -2.19 -7.79 -9.86
C GLY A 151 -0.84 -7.07 -9.98
N ILE A 152 -0.85 -5.79 -10.38
CA ILE A 152 0.30 -4.90 -10.20
C ILE A 152 0.18 -4.22 -8.84
N SER A 153 1.07 -4.57 -7.90
CA SER A 153 1.20 -3.84 -6.65
C SER A 153 2.07 -2.59 -6.82
N PHE A 154 1.71 -1.50 -6.13
CA PHE A 154 2.49 -0.26 -6.06
C PHE A 154 2.57 0.18 -4.61
N PHE A 155 3.79 0.31 -4.10
CA PHE A 155 4.11 0.82 -2.77
C PHE A 155 4.97 2.06 -2.91
N GLY A 156 4.79 3.06 -2.05
CA GLY A 156 5.60 4.27 -2.06
C GLY A 156 5.82 4.83 -0.66
N VAL A 157 7.03 5.32 -0.40
CA VAL A 157 7.42 6.08 0.79
C VAL A 157 8.05 7.38 0.31
N TYR A 158 7.58 8.49 0.89
CA TYR A 158 7.95 9.85 0.50
C TYR A 158 8.33 10.62 1.76
N ASP A 159 9.62 10.77 2.03
CA ASP A 159 10.14 11.62 3.12
C ASP A 159 10.06 13.08 2.62
N GLY A 160 9.38 13.95 3.37
CA GLY A 160 9.13 15.34 2.96
C GLY A 160 10.01 16.30 3.74
N HIS A 161 10.52 17.33 3.08
CA HIS A 161 11.36 18.35 3.72
C HIS A 161 10.99 19.77 3.28
N LEU A 162 11.12 20.71 4.24
CA LEU A 162 10.77 22.13 4.08
C LEU A 162 9.27 22.36 3.74
N GLY A 163 8.42 21.38 4.03
CA GLY A 163 6.98 21.41 3.79
C GLY A 163 6.46 20.07 3.26
N SER A 164 5.30 19.62 3.78
CA SER A 164 4.65 18.38 3.32
C SER A 164 4.04 18.44 1.91
N GLN A 165 4.10 19.59 1.23
CA GLN A 165 3.34 19.81 0.00
C GLN A 165 3.81 18.91 -1.15
N THR A 166 5.10 18.64 -1.24
CA THR A 166 5.67 17.75 -2.27
C THR A 166 5.33 16.29 -1.99
N SER A 167 5.46 15.82 -0.75
CA SER A 167 5.11 14.43 -0.39
C SER A 167 3.59 14.16 -0.52
N GLU A 168 2.73 15.14 -0.23
CA GLU A 168 1.29 15.10 -0.48
C GLU A 168 0.93 15.08 -1.98
N TYR A 169 1.70 15.80 -2.82
CA TYR A 169 1.56 15.73 -4.26
C TYR A 169 1.96 14.35 -4.82
N LEU A 170 3.03 13.74 -4.29
CA LEU A 170 3.48 12.39 -4.68
C LEU A 170 2.45 11.31 -4.31
N VAL A 171 1.81 11.40 -3.13
CA VAL A 171 0.65 10.54 -2.77
C VAL A 171 -0.43 10.58 -3.84
N SER A 172 -0.78 11.79 -4.29
CA SER A 172 -1.91 12.02 -5.18
C SER A 172 -1.62 11.64 -6.64
N HIS A 173 -0.40 11.91 -7.12
CA HIS A 173 -0.10 11.92 -8.56
C HIS A 173 0.85 10.82 -9.04
N LEU A 174 1.87 10.42 -8.27
CA LEU A 174 2.95 9.55 -8.79
C LEU A 174 2.42 8.17 -9.24
N HIS A 175 1.56 7.56 -8.43
CA HIS A 175 0.93 6.26 -8.73
C HIS A 175 -0.04 6.34 -9.93
N ALA A 176 -0.74 7.47 -10.10
CA ALA A 176 -1.65 7.72 -11.21
C ALA A 176 -0.89 7.99 -12.53
N ASN A 177 0.21 8.74 -12.46
CA ASN A 177 1.12 8.97 -13.58
C ASN A 177 1.78 7.65 -14.03
N PHE A 178 2.23 6.79 -13.11
CA PHE A 178 2.69 5.45 -13.44
C PHE A 178 1.60 4.61 -14.12
N ALA A 179 0.36 4.64 -13.61
CA ALA A 179 -0.76 3.94 -14.23
C ALA A 179 -1.07 4.45 -15.65
N ALA A 180 -0.93 5.76 -15.90
CA ALA A 180 -1.12 6.36 -17.22
C ALA A 180 0.00 5.98 -18.21
N GLU A 181 1.26 6.07 -17.78
CA GLU A 181 2.44 5.70 -18.60
C GLU A 181 2.43 4.21 -18.98
N LEU A 182 2.10 3.33 -18.03
CA LEU A 182 2.01 1.89 -18.30
C LEU A 182 0.91 1.56 -19.32
N ARG A 183 -0.23 2.27 -19.26
CA ARG A 183 -1.35 2.14 -20.22
C ARG A 183 -1.05 2.71 -21.61
N HIS A 184 0.00 3.51 -21.78
CA HIS A 184 0.15 4.35 -22.98
C HIS A 184 0.70 3.61 -24.23
N LYS A 185 1.05 2.32 -24.12
CA LYS A 185 1.54 1.49 -25.24
C LYS A 185 0.39 0.74 -25.93
N LYS A 186 0.10 1.12 -27.19
CA LYS A 186 -0.90 0.44 -28.04
C LYS A 186 -0.44 -0.98 -28.43
N GLY A 187 -0.87 -2.01 -27.70
CA GLY A 187 -0.58 -3.41 -28.05
C GLY A 187 -1.14 -4.43 -27.05
N ARG A 188 -0.90 -5.73 -27.31
CA ARG A 188 -1.16 -6.82 -26.35
C ARG A 188 0.06 -7.15 -25.47
N THR A 189 1.18 -6.45 -25.65
CA THR A 189 2.40 -6.62 -24.87
C THR A 189 2.26 -5.91 -23.52
N PRO A 190 2.49 -6.58 -22.37
CA PRO A 190 2.45 -5.92 -21.07
C PRO A 190 3.38 -4.71 -21.01
N GLY A 191 2.99 -3.70 -20.22
CA GLY A 191 3.77 -2.46 -20.10
C GLY A 191 5.19 -2.69 -19.55
N ASP A 192 6.12 -1.84 -19.96
CA ASP A 192 7.49 -1.84 -19.41
C ASP A 192 7.48 -1.07 -18.08
N LEU A 193 7.60 -1.80 -16.97
CA LEU A 193 7.57 -1.23 -15.62
C LEU A 193 8.70 -0.22 -15.39
N LYS A 194 9.91 -0.46 -15.91
CA LYS A 194 11.08 0.40 -15.68
C LYS A 194 10.96 1.70 -16.47
N ALA A 195 10.49 1.62 -17.71
CA ALA A 195 10.16 2.81 -18.49
C ALA A 195 8.99 3.61 -17.87
N ALA A 196 7.92 2.93 -17.45
CA ALA A 196 6.75 3.57 -16.84
C ALA A 196 7.09 4.25 -15.50
N VAL A 197 7.89 3.62 -14.63
CA VAL A 197 8.38 4.25 -13.38
C VAL A 197 9.23 5.48 -13.69
N ARG A 198 10.20 5.39 -14.61
CA ARG A 198 11.04 6.54 -14.98
C ARG A 198 10.23 7.70 -15.57
N ALA A 199 9.26 7.40 -16.42
CA ALA A 199 8.37 8.41 -17.00
C ALA A 199 7.43 9.02 -15.95
N ALA A 200 6.92 8.22 -15.00
CA ALA A 200 6.06 8.68 -13.92
C ALA A 200 6.75 9.68 -12.98
N PHE A 201 7.99 9.40 -12.55
CA PHE A 201 8.77 10.35 -11.75
C PHE A 201 8.94 11.67 -12.50
N LYS A 202 9.46 11.63 -13.74
CA LYS A 202 9.67 12.82 -14.57
C LYS A 202 8.38 13.63 -14.79
N ARG A 203 7.28 12.96 -15.16
CA ARG A 203 5.97 13.61 -15.37
C ARG A 203 5.44 14.26 -14.08
N THR A 204 5.65 13.64 -12.92
CA THR A 204 5.15 14.15 -11.64
C THR A 204 5.95 15.35 -11.16
N ASP A 205 7.28 15.33 -11.36
CA ASP A 205 8.19 16.44 -11.09
C ASP A 205 7.88 17.66 -11.99
N GLU A 206 7.76 17.44 -13.30
CA GLU A 206 7.39 18.50 -14.26
C GLU A 206 6.01 19.10 -14.00
N ALA A 207 5.02 18.27 -13.61
CA ALA A 207 3.68 18.75 -13.25
C ALA A 207 3.69 19.54 -11.93
N PHE A 208 4.38 19.05 -10.90
CA PHE A 208 4.53 19.78 -9.63
C PHE A 208 5.19 21.16 -9.83
N TRP A 209 6.25 21.21 -10.64
CA TRP A 209 6.91 22.47 -10.99
C TRP A 209 5.96 23.44 -11.70
N GLU A 210 5.31 23.01 -12.79
CA GLU A 210 4.41 23.84 -13.60
C GLU A 210 3.17 24.31 -12.82
N GLU A 211 2.57 23.45 -11.99
CA GLU A 211 1.34 23.76 -11.27
C GLU A 211 1.58 24.53 -9.96
N TRP A 212 2.62 24.21 -9.18
CA TRP A 212 2.73 24.62 -7.77
C TRP A 212 3.93 25.53 -7.45
N VAL A 213 4.97 25.57 -8.31
CA VAL A 213 6.21 26.34 -8.08
C VAL A 213 6.36 27.51 -9.05
N LYS A 214 6.01 27.30 -10.33
CA LYS A 214 6.23 28.23 -11.45
C LYS A 214 5.58 29.62 -11.30
N GLU A 215 4.54 29.76 -10.48
CA GLU A 215 3.92 31.06 -10.18
C GLU A 215 4.85 32.05 -9.44
N GLY A 216 6.07 31.64 -9.05
CA GLY A 216 7.17 32.54 -8.69
C GLY A 216 7.03 33.27 -7.35
N ASN A 217 5.92 33.05 -6.65
CA ASN A 217 5.68 33.55 -5.30
C ASN A 217 6.59 32.81 -4.29
N LYS A 218 7.75 33.41 -3.96
CA LYS A 218 8.73 32.84 -3.01
C LYS A 218 8.24 32.79 -1.56
N GLN A 219 7.08 33.37 -1.26
CA GLN A 219 6.39 33.27 0.04
C GLN A 219 5.34 32.14 0.06
N ASN A 220 5.09 31.46 -1.06
CA ASN A 220 4.30 30.22 -1.10
C ASN A 220 5.14 29.07 -0.52
N PRO A 221 4.72 28.38 0.55
CA PRO A 221 5.50 27.27 1.13
C PRO A 221 5.78 26.14 0.12
N LYS A 222 4.88 25.92 -0.85
CA LYS A 222 5.07 24.96 -1.95
C LYS A 222 6.32 25.22 -2.81
N HIS A 223 6.85 26.44 -2.82
CA HIS A 223 7.98 26.82 -3.66
C HIS A 223 9.31 26.19 -3.18
N ASN A 224 9.43 25.87 -1.89
CA ASN A 224 10.67 25.38 -1.28
C ASN A 224 10.55 23.96 -0.71
N SER A 225 9.34 23.38 -0.66
CA SER A 225 9.14 22.00 -0.23
C SER A 225 9.75 21.02 -1.23
N GLY A 226 10.44 20.00 -0.73
CA GLY A 226 10.94 18.88 -1.52
C GLY A 226 10.54 17.54 -0.88
N SER A 227 10.90 16.44 -1.53
CA SER A 227 10.68 15.11 -0.98
C SER A 227 11.66 14.10 -1.58
N ALA A 228 12.28 13.28 -0.73
CA ALA A 228 12.88 12.02 -1.17
C ALA A 228 11.74 11.01 -1.39
N ALA A 229 11.88 10.17 -2.43
CA ALA A 229 10.80 9.32 -2.89
C ALA A 229 11.34 7.96 -3.36
N VAL A 230 10.83 6.89 -2.74
CA VAL A 230 11.08 5.52 -3.18
C VAL A 230 9.78 4.78 -3.41
N VAL A 231 9.70 4.03 -4.50
CA VAL A 231 8.54 3.20 -4.86
C VAL A 231 8.96 1.80 -5.23
N VAL A 232 8.16 0.81 -4.84
CA VAL A 232 8.33 -0.59 -5.21
C VAL A 232 7.10 -1.01 -6.01
N VAL A 233 7.32 -1.43 -7.26
CA VAL A 233 6.29 -1.92 -8.18
C VAL A 233 6.52 -3.40 -8.42
N ILE A 234 5.49 -4.23 -8.21
CA ILE A 234 5.56 -5.68 -8.37
C ILE A 234 4.49 -6.14 -9.37
N ARG A 235 4.88 -6.99 -10.32
CA ARG A 235 3.96 -7.66 -11.28
C ARG A 235 4.33 -9.13 -11.41
N GLY A 236 3.57 -10.01 -10.76
CA GLY A 236 3.84 -11.45 -10.77
C GLY A 236 5.19 -11.79 -10.14
N ARG A 237 6.23 -11.99 -10.98
CA ARG A 237 7.62 -12.23 -10.55
C ARG A 237 8.55 -11.02 -10.79
N ASP A 238 8.12 -10.02 -11.54
CA ASP A 238 8.91 -8.80 -11.78
C ASP A 238 8.78 -7.87 -10.57
N MET A 239 9.91 -7.29 -10.12
CA MET A 239 9.95 -6.19 -9.16
C MET A 239 10.85 -5.08 -9.70
N VAL A 240 10.35 -3.84 -9.66
CA VAL A 240 11.07 -2.63 -10.05
C VAL A 240 11.02 -1.63 -8.90
N VAL A 241 12.18 -1.09 -8.54
CA VAL A 241 12.31 0.02 -7.60
C VAL A 241 12.57 1.31 -8.37
N GLY A 242 11.83 2.37 -8.06
CA GLY A 242 12.13 3.74 -8.45
C GLY A 242 12.58 4.52 -7.22
N HIS A 243 13.68 5.27 -7.31
CA HIS A 243 14.35 5.86 -6.15
C HIS A 243 14.96 7.23 -6.48
N VAL A 244 14.69 8.22 -5.63
CA VAL A 244 15.32 9.55 -5.64
C VAL A 244 15.46 10.03 -4.19
N GLY A 245 16.65 10.43 -3.77
CA GLY A 245 16.91 10.87 -2.39
C GLY A 245 17.47 9.73 -1.53
N ASP A 246 17.11 9.70 -0.25
CA ASP A 246 17.70 8.86 0.82
C ASP A 246 16.72 7.87 1.48
N CYS A 247 15.50 7.71 0.92
CA CYS A 247 14.57 6.67 1.35
C CYS A 247 15.01 5.27 0.85
N ARG A 248 15.47 4.40 1.76
CA ARG A 248 16.01 3.08 1.39
C ARG A 248 14.95 1.97 1.22
N VAL A 249 15.18 1.04 0.28
CA VAL A 249 14.46 -0.25 0.17
C VAL A 249 15.41 -1.42 0.39
N VAL A 250 15.02 -2.34 1.27
CA VAL A 250 15.74 -3.60 1.55
C VAL A 250 14.85 -4.81 1.29
N LEU A 251 15.43 -5.89 0.77
CA LEU A 251 14.79 -7.17 0.54
C LEU A 251 15.37 -8.22 1.49
N SER A 252 14.58 -8.65 2.47
CA SER A 252 14.86 -9.87 3.24
C SER A 252 14.36 -11.11 2.51
N ARG A 253 15.05 -12.24 2.65
CA ARG A 253 14.71 -13.54 2.08
C ARG A 253 14.71 -14.63 3.15
N ALA A 254 14.02 -15.73 2.87
CA ALA A 254 14.04 -16.92 3.71
C ALA A 254 15.49 -17.40 3.92
N GLY A 255 15.87 -17.66 5.18
CA GLY A 255 17.25 -17.93 5.59
C GLY A 255 17.97 -16.74 6.24
N GLY A 256 17.42 -15.53 6.13
CA GLY A 256 17.98 -14.32 6.77
C GLY A 256 18.86 -13.45 5.87
N ASP A 257 19.02 -13.80 4.59
CA ASP A 257 19.71 -12.95 3.61
C ASP A 257 18.97 -11.62 3.45
N VAL A 258 19.67 -10.50 3.69
CA VAL A 258 19.18 -9.14 3.44
C VAL A 258 19.99 -8.51 2.31
N VAL A 259 19.29 -7.92 1.33
CA VAL A 259 19.89 -7.25 0.17
C VAL A 259 19.32 -5.84 0.05
N GLU A 260 20.18 -4.82 0.03
CA GLU A 260 19.77 -3.44 -0.26
C GLU A 260 19.47 -3.31 -1.77
N LEU A 261 18.32 -2.73 -2.11
CA LEU A 261 17.88 -2.56 -3.51
C LEU A 261 18.09 -1.13 -4.04
N THR A 262 18.46 -0.21 -3.15
CA THR A 262 18.73 1.21 -3.43
C THR A 262 20.06 1.59 -2.79
N VAL A 263 20.72 2.59 -3.36
CA VAL A 263 21.84 3.31 -2.74
C VAL A 263 21.38 4.75 -2.58
N ASP A 264 21.33 5.23 -1.35
CA ASP A 264 20.86 6.57 -0.99
C ASP A 264 21.64 7.65 -1.76
N HIS A 265 20.97 8.63 -2.36
CA HIS A 265 21.57 9.66 -3.22
C HIS A 265 22.21 10.81 -2.39
N THR A 266 23.24 10.49 -1.62
CA THR A 266 23.96 11.45 -0.77
C THR A 266 25.17 12.09 -1.46
N PHE A 267 25.73 13.15 -0.85
CA PHE A 267 27.00 13.76 -1.26
C PHE A 267 28.25 12.88 -1.00
N GLU A 268 28.09 11.66 -0.48
CA GLU A 268 29.18 10.70 -0.36
C GLU A 268 29.34 9.87 -1.65
N ASN A 269 28.31 9.83 -2.51
CA ASN A 269 28.40 9.19 -3.82
C ASN A 269 29.19 10.03 -4.82
N GLU A 270 30.31 9.51 -5.31
CA GLU A 270 31.15 10.15 -6.33
C GLU A 270 30.35 10.63 -7.56
N ARG A 271 29.33 9.86 -7.99
CA ARG A 271 28.46 10.19 -9.13
C ARG A 271 27.51 11.37 -8.86
N GLU A 272 26.97 11.48 -7.65
CA GLU A 272 26.11 12.61 -7.30
C GLU A 272 26.94 13.87 -7.07
N VAL A 273 28.16 13.72 -6.55
CA VAL A 273 29.18 14.78 -6.47
C VAL A 273 29.66 15.22 -7.86
N GLU A 274 29.75 14.32 -8.84
CA GLU A 274 30.05 14.66 -10.24
C GLU A 274 28.86 15.36 -10.93
N ARG A 275 27.63 14.91 -10.68
CA ARG A 275 26.38 15.46 -11.24
C ARG A 275 26.09 16.92 -10.82
N VAL A 276 26.66 17.38 -9.71
CA VAL A 276 26.37 18.69 -9.08
C VAL A 276 27.48 19.74 -9.32
N LYS A 277 28.59 19.36 -9.97
CA LYS A 277 29.72 20.25 -10.32
C LYS A 277 29.53 20.99 -11.63
#